data_AF-A0A832Z0M2-F1
#
_entry.id   AF-A0A832Z0M2-F1
#
_cell.length_a   1.000
_cell.length_b   1.000
_cell.length_c   1.000
_cell.angle_alpha   90.00
_cell.angle_beta   90.00
_cell.angle_gamma   90.00
#
_symmetry.space_group_name_H-M   'P 1'
#
loop_
_entity.id
_entity.type
_entity.pdbx_description
1 polymer ?
#
loop_
_entity_poly.entity_id
_entity_poly.type
_entity_poly.pdbx_seq_one_letter_code
_entity_poly.pdbx_strand_id
1 'polypeptide(L)'
;AKGFRIAPPQAIDKVSEGTLVIDVAGGIATEGITPSKALKRVIVAGMPYPAPDPKLNVLAKVYGFNNVYTYIALLRTVQAVGRLMRWGGTAVLIDSRFAEYRSMLPSWIEVTEVV
;
A
#
# COMPACT_ATOMS: atom_id res chain seq x y z
N ALA A 1 -12.44 -27.73 -1.28
CA ALA A 1 -11.64 -26.50 -1.14
C ALA A 1 -12.15 -25.73 0.06
N LYS A 2 -11.30 -25.38 1.05
CA LYS A 2 -11.70 -24.43 2.11
C LYS A 2 -12.03 -23.11 1.41
N GLY A 3 -13.27 -22.64 1.53
CA GLY A 3 -13.74 -21.43 0.83
C GLY A 3 -12.94 -20.20 1.26
N PHE A 4 -12.55 -19.37 0.30
CA PHE A 4 -12.02 -18.04 0.58
C PHE A 4 -13.14 -17.17 1.16
N ARG A 5 -12.85 -16.44 2.24
CA ARG A 5 -13.79 -15.48 2.83
C ARG A 5 -13.39 -14.08 2.42
N ILE A 6 -14.31 -13.30 1.85
CA ILE A 6 -14.08 -11.86 1.66
C ILE A 6 -14.60 -11.14 2.89
N ALA A 7 -13.78 -10.25 3.45
CA ALA A 7 -14.14 -9.42 4.58
C ALA A 7 -13.99 -7.93 4.21
N PRO A 8 -14.83 -7.05 4.78
CA PRO A 8 -14.72 -5.63 4.53
C PRO A 8 -13.47 -5.04 5.23
N PRO A 9 -12.93 -3.90 4.75
CA PRO A 9 -11.73 -3.26 5.31
C PRO A 9 -11.75 -3.07 6.83
N GLN A 10 -12.92 -2.75 7.39
CA GLN A 10 -13.11 -2.48 8.82
C GLN A 10 -12.87 -3.72 9.70
N ALA A 11 -12.88 -4.91 9.12
CA ALA A 11 -12.72 -6.17 9.84
C ALA A 11 -11.28 -6.71 9.81
N ILE A 12 -10.30 -5.94 9.28
CA ILE A 12 -8.90 -6.38 9.13
C ILE A 12 -8.24 -6.80 10.46
N ASP A 13 -8.73 -6.32 11.60
CA ASP A 13 -8.31 -6.70 12.95
C ASP A 13 -8.80 -8.09 13.38
N LYS A 14 -9.88 -8.59 12.78
CA LYS A 14 -10.58 -9.83 13.16
C LYS A 14 -10.49 -10.94 12.11
N VAL A 15 -9.66 -10.76 11.08
CA VAL A 15 -9.50 -11.76 10.01
C VAL A 15 -8.75 -13.01 10.48
N SER A 16 -9.03 -14.13 9.82
CA SER A 16 -8.35 -15.41 9.97
C SER A 16 -7.72 -15.84 8.64
N GLU A 17 -6.90 -16.90 8.69
CA GLU A 17 -6.32 -17.49 7.48
C GLU A 17 -7.38 -17.85 6.43
N GLY A 18 -7.07 -17.61 5.15
CA GLY A 18 -8.02 -17.76 4.03
C GLY A 18 -9.00 -16.59 3.85
N THR A 19 -8.83 -15.50 4.60
CA THR A 19 -9.60 -14.26 4.41
C THR A 19 -8.90 -13.33 3.44
N LEU A 20 -9.64 -12.78 2.48
CA LEU A 20 -9.24 -11.69 1.60
C LEU A 20 -9.93 -10.40 2.07
N VAL A 21 -9.15 -9.34 2.23
CA VAL A 21 -9.64 -7.98 2.47
C VAL A 21 -9.26 -7.15 1.25
N ILE A 22 -10.24 -6.48 0.65
CA ILE A 22 -10.04 -5.57 -0.47
C ILE A 22 -10.29 -4.16 0.05
N ASP A 23 -9.28 -3.30 -0.01
CA ASP A 23 -9.35 -1.89 0.38
C ASP A 23 -8.72 -1.02 -0.71
N VAL A 24 -8.97 0.28 -0.63
CA VAL A 24 -8.28 1.29 -1.44
C VAL A 24 -7.10 1.85 -0.67
N ALA A 25 -6.03 2.21 -1.38
CA ALA A 25 -4.87 2.84 -0.76
C ALA A 25 -5.22 4.24 -0.21
N GLY A 26 -4.95 4.48 1.07
CA GLY A 26 -5.47 5.64 1.82
C GLY A 26 -6.84 5.39 2.47
N GLY A 27 -7.36 4.16 2.37
CA GLY A 27 -8.57 3.69 3.04
C GLY A 27 -8.31 3.24 4.49
N ILE A 28 -9.39 2.85 5.16
CA ILE A 28 -9.39 2.61 6.61
C ILE A 28 -8.47 1.45 7.04
N ALA A 29 -8.30 0.42 6.22
CA ALA A 29 -7.43 -0.72 6.55
C ALA A 29 -5.94 -0.38 6.32
N THR A 30 -5.65 0.62 5.49
CA THR A 30 -4.27 1.04 5.20
C THR A 30 -3.65 1.96 6.24
N GLU A 31 -4.45 2.64 7.07
CA GLU A 31 -3.93 3.62 8.04
C GLU A 31 -4.45 3.40 9.47
N GLY A 32 -5.76 3.18 9.63
CA GLY A 32 -6.45 3.38 10.91
C GLY A 32 -6.60 2.14 11.81
N ILE A 33 -6.53 0.93 11.25
CA ILE A 33 -6.80 -0.30 12.01
C ILE A 33 -5.52 -1.13 12.16
N THR A 34 -5.29 -1.61 13.37
CA THR A 34 -4.25 -2.62 13.64
C THR A 34 -4.71 -3.96 13.04
N PRO A 35 -4.00 -4.52 12.05
CA PRO A 35 -4.41 -5.78 11.45
C PRO A 35 -4.36 -6.95 12.43
N SER A 36 -5.07 -8.03 12.12
CA SER A 36 -4.89 -9.33 12.78
C SER A 36 -3.47 -9.85 12.52
N LYS A 37 -2.91 -10.60 13.48
CA LYS A 37 -1.66 -11.37 13.29
C LYS A 37 -1.74 -12.40 12.14
N ALA A 38 -2.95 -12.70 11.68
CA ALA A 38 -3.20 -13.55 10.51
C ALA A 38 -2.88 -12.87 9.17
N LEU A 39 -2.69 -11.54 9.15
CA LEU A 39 -2.25 -10.84 7.94
C LEU A 39 -0.79 -11.20 7.62
N LYS A 40 -0.59 -11.90 6.50
CA LYS A 40 0.74 -12.35 6.05
C LYS A 40 1.14 -11.86 4.66
N ARG A 41 0.19 -11.32 3.89
CA ARG A 41 0.45 -10.80 2.55
C ARG A 41 -0.28 -9.49 2.31
N VAL A 42 0.38 -8.56 1.65
CA VAL A 42 -0.22 -7.33 1.12
C VAL A 42 0.07 -7.30 -0.38
N ILE A 43 -0.95 -7.09 -1.18
CA ILE A 43 -0.83 -6.93 -2.63
C ILE A 43 -1.26 -5.52 -2.95
N VAL A 44 -0.37 -4.75 -3.58
CA VAL A 44 -0.67 -3.42 -4.09
C VAL A 44 -0.84 -3.54 -5.59
N ALA A 45 -2.09 -3.49 -6.05
CA ALA A 45 -2.44 -3.57 -7.46
C ALA A 45 -2.44 -2.16 -8.08
N GLY A 46 -1.39 -1.85 -8.84
CA GLY A 46 -1.15 -0.52 -9.40
C GLY A 46 -0.53 0.45 -8.39
N MET A 47 0.19 1.45 -8.91
CA MET A 47 0.75 2.51 -8.07
C MET A 47 -0.36 3.50 -7.63
N PRO A 48 -0.55 3.74 -6.31
CA PRO A 48 -1.76 4.38 -5.77
C PRO A 48 -1.72 5.92 -5.83
N TYR A 49 -1.63 6.46 -7.03
CA TYR A 49 -1.63 7.91 -7.28
C TYR A 49 -2.88 8.60 -6.71
N PRO A 50 -2.74 9.80 -6.12
CA PRO A 50 -3.89 10.61 -5.78
C PRO A 50 -4.55 11.17 -7.06
N ALA A 51 -5.80 11.57 -6.95
CA ALA A 51 -6.47 12.29 -8.03
C ALA A 51 -5.70 13.59 -8.35
N PRO A 52 -5.66 14.02 -9.63
CA PRO A 52 -5.10 15.31 -10.00
C PRO A 52 -5.75 16.45 -9.20
N ASP A 53 -4.93 17.25 -8.52
CA ASP A 53 -5.38 18.37 -7.70
C ASP A 53 -4.64 19.66 -8.11
N PRO A 54 -5.34 20.69 -8.62
CA PRO A 54 -4.75 21.97 -8.96
C PRO A 54 -4.00 22.63 -7.78
N LYS A 55 -4.49 22.46 -6.55
CA LYS A 55 -3.81 22.98 -5.35
C LYS A 55 -2.47 22.30 -5.15
N LEU A 56 -2.45 20.97 -5.31
CA LEU A 56 -1.22 20.19 -5.21
C LEU A 56 -0.22 20.59 -6.30
N ASN A 57 -0.68 20.86 -7.52
CA ASN A 57 0.18 21.34 -8.62
C ASN A 57 0.83 22.69 -8.28
N VAL A 58 0.04 23.63 -7.74
CA VAL A 58 0.55 24.94 -7.33
C VAL A 58 1.54 24.79 -6.19
N LEU A 59 1.22 24.01 -5.17
CA LEU A 59 2.13 23.76 -4.04
C LEU A 59 3.43 23.12 -4.50
N ALA A 60 3.37 22.10 -5.35
CA ALA A 60 4.55 21.46 -5.92
C ALA A 60 5.42 22.46 -6.68
N LYS A 61 4.83 23.37 -7.46
CA LYS A 61 5.55 24.42 -8.16
C LYS A 61 6.18 25.44 -7.21
N VAL A 62 5.44 25.88 -6.19
CA VAL A 62 5.91 26.88 -5.21
C VAL A 62 7.07 26.34 -4.38
N TYR A 63 6.99 25.09 -3.94
CA TYR A 63 8.03 24.45 -3.13
C TYR A 63 9.12 23.75 -3.95
N GLY A 64 9.06 23.82 -5.29
CA GLY A 64 10.02 23.14 -6.18
C GLY A 64 10.00 21.62 -6.07
N PHE A 65 8.87 21.04 -5.64
CA PHE A 65 8.76 19.61 -5.37
C PHE A 65 8.32 18.84 -6.63
N ASN A 66 9.31 18.33 -7.35
CA ASN A 66 9.09 17.47 -8.51
C ASN A 66 8.52 16.11 -8.09
N ASN A 67 7.70 15.50 -8.95
CA ASN A 67 7.13 14.16 -8.73
C ASN A 67 6.27 14.00 -7.45
N VAL A 68 5.62 15.08 -6.98
CA VAL A 68 4.77 15.06 -5.78
C VAL A 68 3.74 13.92 -5.78
N TYR A 69 3.13 13.64 -6.94
CA TYR A 69 2.16 12.57 -7.11
C TYR A 69 2.76 11.18 -6.88
N THR A 70 3.96 10.94 -7.43
CA THR A 70 4.70 9.70 -7.21
C THR A 70 5.07 9.56 -5.74
N TYR A 71 5.52 10.64 -5.09
CA TYR A 71 5.87 10.60 -3.69
C TYR A 71 4.66 10.21 -2.81
N ILE A 72 3.49 10.78 -3.07
CA ILE A 72 2.24 10.41 -2.38
C ILE A 72 1.88 8.95 -2.65
N ALA A 73 2.04 8.48 -3.89
CA ALA A 73 1.76 7.08 -4.24
C ALA A 73 2.72 6.10 -3.53
N LEU A 74 4.01 6.44 -3.42
CA LEU A 74 4.98 5.67 -2.66
C LEU A 74 4.63 5.65 -1.17
N LEU A 75 4.27 6.80 -0.57
CA LEU A 75 3.84 6.86 0.83
C LEU A 75 2.64 5.95 1.12
N ARG A 76 1.61 6.00 0.26
CA ARG A 76 0.44 5.12 0.37
C ARG A 76 0.81 3.65 0.24
N THR A 77 1.73 3.33 -0.66
CA THR A 77 2.28 1.97 -0.82
C THR A 77 2.98 1.53 0.46
N VAL A 78 3.86 2.37 1.02
CA VAL A 78 4.60 2.11 2.26
C VAL A 78 3.65 1.94 3.45
N GLN A 79 2.58 2.73 3.52
CA GLN A 79 1.56 2.59 4.58
C GLN A 79 0.82 1.25 4.49
N ALA A 80 0.45 0.81 3.27
CA ALA A 80 -0.19 -0.48 3.04
C ALA A 80 0.77 -1.64 3.39
N VAL A 81 2.01 -1.60 2.90
CA VAL A 81 3.03 -2.62 3.17
C VAL A 81 3.43 -2.64 4.65
N GLY A 82 3.51 -1.47 5.29
CA GLY A 82 3.84 -1.30 6.70
C GLY A 82 2.86 -2.01 7.64
N ARG A 83 1.67 -2.38 7.17
CA ARG A 83 0.73 -3.24 7.92
C ARG A 83 1.32 -4.63 8.22
N LEU A 84 2.31 -5.10 7.45
CA LEU A 84 3.02 -6.37 7.66
C LEU A 84 4.12 -6.29 8.73
N MET A 85 4.67 -5.10 9.02
CA MET A 85 5.86 -4.94 9.87
C MET A 85 5.69 -5.47 11.29
N ARG A 86 4.45 -5.57 11.79
CA ARG A 86 4.18 -6.01 13.16
C ARG A 86 4.37 -7.52 13.39
N TRP A 87 4.22 -8.35 12.36
CA TRP A 87 4.30 -9.82 12.48
C TRP A 87 5.07 -10.50 11.35
N GLY A 88 5.66 -9.71 10.44
CA GLY A 88 6.31 -10.18 9.23
C GLY A 88 5.33 -10.71 8.19
N GLY A 89 5.75 -10.64 6.93
CA GLY A 89 4.98 -11.13 5.78
C GLY A 89 5.61 -10.71 4.46
N THR A 90 4.89 -10.96 3.37
CA THR A 90 5.36 -10.67 2.01
C THR A 90 4.50 -9.60 1.36
N ALA A 91 5.14 -8.60 0.75
CA ALA A 91 4.46 -7.61 -0.07
C ALA A 91 4.67 -7.92 -1.55
N VAL A 92 3.62 -7.78 -2.35
CA VAL A 92 3.68 -7.88 -3.82
C VAL A 92 3.22 -6.56 -4.41
N LEU A 93 4.06 -5.94 -5.22
CA LEU A 93 3.78 -4.67 -5.88
C LEU A 93 3.60 -4.94 -7.37
N ILE A 94 2.38 -4.76 -7.88
CA ILE A 94 2.03 -5.04 -9.28
C ILE A 94 1.89 -3.71 -10.03
N ASP A 95 3.01 -3.20 -10.55
CA ASP A 95 3.09 -2.03 -11.42
C ASP A 95 4.55 -1.82 -11.87
N SER A 96 4.83 -1.76 -13.16
CA SER A 96 6.19 -1.54 -13.68
C SER A 96 6.84 -0.25 -13.16
N ARG A 97 6.04 0.77 -12.83
CA ARG A 97 6.54 2.07 -12.31
C ARG A 97 7.24 1.93 -10.96
N PHE A 98 6.93 0.90 -10.16
CA PHE A 98 7.66 0.66 -8.91
C PHE A 98 9.15 0.39 -9.14
N ALA A 99 9.54 -0.15 -10.31
CA ALA A 99 10.94 -0.39 -10.64
C ALA A 99 11.74 0.92 -10.74
N GLU A 100 11.15 1.98 -11.34
CA GLU A 100 11.78 3.30 -11.48
C GLU A 100 12.06 3.96 -10.12
N TYR A 101 11.20 3.70 -9.14
CA TYR A 101 11.24 4.34 -7.82
C TYR A 101 11.69 3.39 -6.70
N ARG A 102 12.27 2.25 -7.04
CA ARG A 102 12.71 1.23 -6.07
C ARG A 102 13.65 1.80 -5.01
N SER A 103 14.54 2.72 -5.41
CA SER A 103 15.49 3.39 -4.51
C SER A 103 14.83 4.33 -3.50
N MET A 104 13.58 4.74 -3.74
CA MET A 104 12.81 5.59 -2.83
C MET A 104 12.00 4.79 -1.81
N LEU A 105 11.91 3.47 -1.96
CA LEU A 105 11.27 2.62 -0.97
C LEU A 105 12.17 2.49 0.26
N PRO A 106 11.60 2.43 1.48
CA PRO A 106 12.37 2.17 2.68
C PRO A 106 13.18 0.88 2.58
N SER A 107 14.41 0.88 3.10
CA SER A 107 15.33 -0.26 3.03
C SER A 107 14.83 -1.55 3.69
N TRP A 108 13.82 -1.45 4.56
CA TRP A 108 13.17 -2.60 5.18
C TRP A 108 12.13 -3.29 4.27
N ILE A 109 11.78 -2.69 3.13
CA ILE A 109 10.92 -3.30 2.12
C ILE A 109 11.82 -3.98 1.08
N GLU A 110 11.89 -5.31 1.13
CA GLU A 110 12.53 -6.08 0.08
C GLU A 110 11.53 -6.36 -1.05
N VAL A 111 11.70 -5.66 -2.18
CA VAL A 111 10.86 -5.88 -3.37
C VAL A 111 11.42 -7.08 -4.14
N THR A 112 10.81 -8.25 -3.98
CA THR A 112 11.30 -9.49 -4.62
C THR A 112 10.95 -9.57 -6.11
N GLU A 113 9.80 -9.02 -6.50
CA GLU A 113 9.30 -9.09 -7.88
C GLU A 113 8.45 -7.84 -8.19
N VAL A 114 8.63 -7.26 -9.37
CA VAL A 114 7.75 -6.24 -9.93
C VAL A 114 7.10 -6.88 -11.15
N VAL A 115 5.78 -7.04 -11.11
CA VAL A 115 4.98 -7.61 -12.20
C VAL A 115 4.18 -6.51 -12.88
#